data_AF-A0A1B7UQD0-F1
#
_entry.id   AF-A0A1B7UQD0-F1
#
_cell.length_a   1.000
_cell.length_b   1.000
_cell.length_c   1.000
_cell.angle_alpha   90.00
_cell.angle_beta   90.00
_cell.angle_gamma   90.00
#
_symmetry.space_group_name_H-M   'P 1'
#
loop_
_entity.id
_entity.type
_entity.pdbx_description
1 polymer ?
#
loop_
_entity_poly.entity_id
_entity_poly.type
_entity_poly.pdbx_seq_one_letter_code
_entity_poly.pdbx_strand_id
1 'polypeptide(L)'
;MPLRMPRYRLRVCNNEFDFNNLAIGITEALAPDALILSDPGVIFLLRQHFLDTELHLSVQANTLNWAAVQFWQGQGIRRVILSCELALEEIEQIRAKVPAMELEVFVHGALCMAYSGRCLLSGYMDTCNLNQGTCTKACRWVYQVTAATENAAGQFVPKVETTSANVAAIAGASLHQSQPINDIVLLADPQKPGELMPAFEAEHGTYIMNSKDLRVIQHVDR
;
A
#
# COMPACT_ATOMS: atom_id res chain seq x y z
N MET A 1 10.33 35.59 16.82
CA MET A 1 10.15 34.12 16.75
C MET A 1 10.90 33.66 15.51
N PRO A 2 11.94 32.81 15.61
CA PRO A 2 12.65 32.39 14.41
C PRO A 2 11.67 31.61 13.52
N LEU A 3 11.63 31.96 12.24
CA LEU A 3 10.90 31.20 11.23
C LEU A 3 11.43 29.76 11.26
N ARG A 4 10.62 28.82 11.76
CA ARG A 4 10.94 27.40 11.74
C ARG A 4 11.02 27.00 10.28
N MET A 5 12.23 26.78 9.77
CA MET A 5 12.41 26.28 8.40
C MET A 5 11.57 25.01 8.21
N PRO A 6 10.97 24.79 7.03
CA PRO A 6 10.20 23.60 6.77
C PRO A 6 11.08 22.38 7.01
N ARG A 7 10.62 21.44 7.85
CA ARG A 7 11.35 20.19 8.08
C ARG A 7 11.20 19.29 6.87
N TYR A 8 12.31 18.95 6.22
CA TYR A 8 12.34 18.11 5.03
C TYR A 8 12.97 16.77 5.37
N ARG A 9 12.34 15.70 4.90
CA ARG A 9 12.75 14.33 5.16
C ARG A 9 13.01 13.63 3.85
N LEU A 10 14.17 13.00 3.74
CA LEU A 10 14.53 12.23 2.57
C LEU A 10 14.18 10.76 2.79
N ARG A 11 13.43 10.17 1.87
CA ARG A 11 13.17 8.73 1.86
C ARG A 11 14.31 8.03 1.13
N VAL A 12 14.88 7.01 1.75
CA VAL A 12 15.95 6.21 1.14
C VAL A 12 15.36 4.94 0.51
N CYS A 13 15.72 4.67 -0.74
CA CYS A 13 15.33 3.46 -1.46
C CYS A 13 16.31 2.31 -1.14
N ASN A 14 15.79 1.20 -0.62
CA ASN A 14 16.63 0.11 -0.11
C ASN A 14 17.44 -0.61 -1.22
N ASN A 15 16.86 -0.83 -2.40
CA ASN A 15 17.43 -1.71 -3.44
C ASN A 15 18.62 -1.10 -4.20
N GLU A 16 18.88 0.20 -4.03
CA GLU A 16 19.94 0.95 -4.72
C GLU A 16 20.88 1.63 -3.70
N PHE A 17 20.93 1.10 -2.47
CA PHE A 17 21.71 1.70 -1.40
C PHE A 17 23.21 1.62 -1.70
N ASP A 18 23.84 2.79 -1.79
CA ASP A 18 25.28 3.00 -1.85
C ASP A 18 25.59 4.24 -1.00
N PHE A 19 26.65 4.18 -0.19
CA PHE A 19 27.11 5.31 0.62
C PHE A 19 27.40 6.57 -0.20
N ASN A 20 28.00 6.42 -1.39
CA ASN A 20 28.31 7.55 -2.26
C ASN A 20 27.02 8.20 -2.79
N ASN A 21 26.09 7.38 -3.28
CA ASN A 21 24.80 7.87 -3.78
C ASN A 21 23.96 8.48 -2.67
N LEU A 22 24.01 7.92 -1.45
CA LEU A 22 23.34 8.50 -0.30
C LEU A 22 23.93 9.86 0.07
N ALA A 23 25.25 10.01 0.09
CA ALA A 23 25.89 11.29 0.39
C ALA A 23 25.53 12.36 -0.64
N ILE A 24 25.51 11.98 -1.93
CA ILE A 24 25.01 12.83 -3.02
C ILE A 24 23.55 13.21 -2.77
N GLY A 25 22.68 12.22 -2.52
CA GLY A 25 21.25 12.45 -2.29
C GLY A 25 20.96 13.32 -1.06
N ILE A 26 21.71 13.17 0.03
CA ILE A 26 21.62 14.05 1.22
C ILE A 26 22.00 15.48 0.85
N THR A 27 23.07 15.66 0.06
CA THR A 27 23.56 16.97 -0.37
C THR A 27 22.58 17.64 -1.33
N GLU A 28 22.08 16.92 -2.33
CA GLU A 28 21.09 17.40 -3.30
C GLU A 28 19.75 17.73 -2.63
N ALA A 29 19.37 16.96 -1.62
CA ALA A 29 18.20 17.25 -0.80
C ALA A 29 18.40 18.41 0.18
N LEU A 30 19.55 19.10 0.14
CA LEU A 30 19.92 20.26 0.96
C LEU A 30 20.21 19.98 2.45
N ALA A 31 20.60 18.75 2.82
CA ALA A 31 20.91 18.30 4.20
C ALA A 31 19.67 18.04 5.10
N PRO A 32 18.81 17.07 4.75
CA PRO A 32 17.54 16.78 5.44
C PRO A 32 17.66 16.62 6.95
N ASP A 33 16.64 17.10 7.66
CA ASP A 33 16.57 16.99 9.12
C ASP A 33 16.48 15.53 9.59
N ALA A 34 15.90 14.65 8.77
CA ALA A 34 15.82 13.23 9.05
C ALA A 34 15.75 12.37 7.77
N LEU A 35 16.18 11.12 7.89
CA LEU A 35 16.02 10.09 6.86
C LEU A 35 14.89 9.14 7.21
N ILE A 36 14.03 8.82 6.25
CA ILE A 36 12.96 7.83 6.37
C ILE A 36 13.42 6.51 5.73
N LEU A 37 13.50 5.46 6.54
CA LEU A 37 14.11 4.17 6.18
C LEU A 37 13.18 3.00 6.50
N SER A 38 13.38 1.85 5.87
CA SER A 38 12.64 0.61 6.21
C SER A 38 13.51 -0.62 6.37
N ASP A 39 14.72 -0.63 5.80
CA ASP A 39 15.59 -1.79 5.84
C ASP A 39 16.52 -1.77 7.09
N PRO A 40 16.55 -2.86 7.89
CA PRO A 40 17.41 -2.94 9.06
C PRO A 40 18.90 -2.88 8.73
N GLY A 41 19.33 -3.41 7.58
CA GLY A 41 20.73 -3.36 7.15
C GLY A 41 21.17 -1.93 6.83
N VAL A 42 20.34 -1.18 6.11
CA VAL A 42 20.58 0.25 5.85
C VAL A 42 20.61 1.05 7.15
N ILE A 43 19.68 0.80 8.07
CA ILE A 43 19.66 1.46 9.40
C ILE A 43 20.95 1.14 10.17
N PHE A 44 21.36 -0.12 10.20
CA PHE A 44 22.58 -0.57 10.85
C PHE A 44 23.83 0.14 10.29
N LEU A 45 23.97 0.19 8.97
CA LEU A 45 25.07 0.87 8.29
C LEU A 45 25.07 2.38 8.55
N LEU A 46 23.91 3.02 8.47
CA LEU A 46 23.77 4.45 8.76
C LEU A 46 24.14 4.79 10.20
N ARG A 47 23.78 3.92 11.16
CA ARG A 47 24.17 4.09 12.56
C ARG A 47 25.68 3.93 12.79
N GLN A 48 26.43 3.36 11.86
CA GLN A 48 27.90 3.29 11.95
C GLN A 48 28.60 4.48 11.29
N HIS A 49 28.03 5.01 10.20
CA HIS A 49 28.70 6.03 9.37
C HIS A 49 28.12 7.45 9.50
N PHE A 50 26.88 7.59 9.96
CA PHE A 50 26.13 8.86 10.06
C PHE A 50 25.46 8.98 11.44
N LEU A 51 26.27 9.14 12.48
CA LEU A 51 25.83 9.09 13.88
C LEU A 51 24.84 10.18 14.27
N ASP A 52 25.02 11.39 13.73
CA ASP A 52 24.21 12.56 14.07
C ASP A 52 22.87 12.63 13.31
N THR A 53 22.67 11.77 12.32
CA THR A 53 21.47 11.80 11.49
C THR A 53 20.27 11.22 12.24
N GLU A 54 19.17 11.98 12.26
CA GLU A 54 17.90 11.51 12.80
C GLU A 54 17.26 10.50 11.83
N LEU A 55 16.87 9.34 12.35
CA LEU A 55 16.29 8.26 11.55
C LEU A 55 14.83 8.03 11.95
N HIS A 56 13.96 8.05 10.95
CA HIS A 56 12.53 7.73 11.07
C HIS A 56 12.26 6.40 10.37
N LEU A 57 11.40 5.58 10.97
CA LEU A 57 11.00 4.32 10.38
C LEU A 57 9.76 4.52 9.50
N SER A 58 9.89 4.09 8.25
CA SER A 58 8.83 4.07 7.25
C SER A 58 7.77 3.04 7.57
N VAL A 59 6.54 3.32 7.15
CA VAL A 59 5.42 2.36 7.15
C VAL A 59 5.77 1.04 6.43
N GLN A 60 6.72 1.07 5.49
CA GLN A 60 7.23 -0.11 4.79
C GLN A 60 7.94 -1.13 5.68
N ALA A 61 8.31 -0.75 6.91
CA ALA A 61 8.86 -1.67 7.90
C ALA A 61 7.79 -2.51 8.61
N ASN A 62 6.49 -2.28 8.32
CA ASN A 62 5.37 -3.06 8.83
C ASN A 62 5.37 -3.22 10.37
N THR A 63 5.52 -2.10 11.08
CA THR A 63 5.58 -2.09 12.54
C THR A 63 4.17 -2.03 13.13
N LEU A 64 3.65 -3.19 13.54
CA LEU A 64 2.25 -3.41 13.92
C LEU A 64 2.01 -3.57 15.44
N ASN A 65 3.04 -3.55 16.28
CA ASN A 65 2.85 -3.76 17.72
C ASN A 65 3.91 -3.05 18.56
N TRP A 66 3.64 -2.92 19.85
CA TRP A 66 4.50 -2.17 20.77
C TRP A 66 5.90 -2.78 20.92
N ALA A 67 6.03 -4.11 20.82
CA ALA A 67 7.31 -4.79 20.96
C ALA A 67 8.23 -4.48 19.77
N ALA A 68 7.68 -4.46 18.56
CA ALA A 68 8.39 -4.02 17.36
C ALA A 68 8.79 -2.54 17.45
N VAL A 69 7.90 -1.67 17.94
CA VAL A 69 8.24 -0.25 18.18
C VAL A 69 9.39 -0.11 19.19
N GLN A 70 9.36 -0.86 20.29
CA GLN A 70 10.43 -0.86 21.29
C GLN A 70 11.75 -1.40 20.74
N PHE A 71 11.70 -2.44 19.90
CA PHE A 71 12.88 -2.94 19.20
C PHE A 71 13.53 -1.83 18.36
N TRP A 72 12.75 -1.14 17.53
CA TRP A 72 13.25 -0.07 16.67
C TRP A 72 13.75 1.14 17.47
N GLN A 73 13.11 1.44 18.60
CA GLN A 73 13.64 2.42 19.56
C GLN A 73 15.07 2.07 20.01
N GLY A 74 15.32 0.79 20.32
CA GLY A 74 16.65 0.29 20.68
C GLY A 74 17.67 0.36 19.56
N GLN A 75 17.23 0.34 18.29
CA GLN A 75 18.10 0.57 17.11
C GLN A 75 18.35 2.07 16.83
N GLY A 76 17.91 2.95 17.73
CA GLY A 76 18.10 4.39 17.62
C GLY A 76 17.07 5.09 16.73
N ILE A 77 15.98 4.44 16.29
CA ILE A 77 14.92 5.14 15.57
C ILE A 77 14.26 6.17 16.48
N ARG A 78 14.10 7.41 15.98
CA ARG A 78 13.53 8.52 16.75
C ARG A 78 12.01 8.61 16.63
N ARG A 79 11.48 8.20 15.48
CA ARG A 79 10.05 8.21 15.14
C ARG A 79 9.66 7.00 14.32
N VAL A 80 8.52 6.41 14.62
CA VAL A 80 7.91 5.34 13.82
C VAL A 80 6.67 5.88 13.11
N ILE A 81 6.66 5.76 11.79
CA ILE A 81 5.46 5.96 10.98
C ILE A 81 4.69 4.64 11.01
N LEU A 82 3.60 4.62 11.77
CA LEU A 82 2.80 3.43 12.02
C LEU A 82 2.04 2.97 10.77
N SER A 83 1.79 1.66 10.73
CA SER A 83 0.99 1.02 9.70
C SER A 83 -0.45 1.57 9.67
N CYS A 84 -0.97 1.82 8.47
CA CYS A 84 -2.36 2.26 8.25
C CYS A 84 -3.39 1.18 8.61
N GLU A 85 -2.93 -0.04 8.83
CA GLU A 85 -3.69 -1.23 9.17
C GLU A 85 -4.04 -1.30 10.67
N LEU A 86 -3.44 -0.44 11.52
CA LEU A 86 -3.67 -0.45 12.97
C LEU A 86 -4.96 0.28 13.37
N ALA A 87 -5.70 -0.32 14.30
CA ALA A 87 -6.83 0.33 14.96
C ALA A 87 -6.36 1.34 16.03
N LEU A 88 -7.25 2.26 16.42
CA LEU A 88 -6.92 3.31 17.40
C LEU A 88 -6.52 2.72 18.76
N GLU A 89 -7.20 1.67 19.20
CA GLU A 89 -6.92 0.97 20.47
C GLU A 89 -5.52 0.36 20.47
N GLU A 90 -5.07 -0.17 19.32
CA GLU A 90 -3.71 -0.72 19.16
C GLU A 90 -2.66 0.39 19.19
N ILE A 91 -2.95 1.54 18.57
CA ILE A 91 -2.09 2.73 18.59
C ILE A 91 -1.96 3.27 20.03
N GLU A 92 -3.07 3.33 20.78
CA GLU A 92 -3.07 3.71 22.19
C GLU A 92 -2.22 2.76 23.04
N GLN A 93 -2.33 1.45 22.81
CA GLN A 93 -1.52 0.46 23.49
C GLN A 93 -0.02 0.66 23.22
N ILE A 94 0.36 0.90 21.95
CA ILE A 94 1.73 1.22 21.56
C ILE A 94 2.23 2.46 22.29
N ARG A 95 1.42 3.53 22.30
CA ARG A 95 1.76 4.79 22.96
C ARG A 95 1.96 4.61 24.46
N ALA A 96 1.11 3.83 25.11
CA ALA A 96 1.20 3.56 26.56
C ALA A 96 2.44 2.73 26.92
N LYS A 97 2.81 1.75 26.09
CA LYS A 97 3.95 0.85 26.33
C LYS A 97 5.31 1.48 25.96
N VAL A 98 5.35 2.37 24.97
CA VAL A 98 6.58 3.01 24.49
C VAL A 98 6.43 4.55 24.47
N PRO A 99 6.22 5.20 25.62
CA PRO A 99 5.83 6.63 25.69
C PRO A 99 6.90 7.61 25.18
N ALA A 100 8.17 7.19 25.19
CA ALA A 100 9.28 8.01 24.69
C ALA A 100 9.41 8.00 23.16
N MET A 101 8.76 7.07 22.45
CA MET A 101 8.79 7.02 20.99
C MET A 101 7.85 8.08 20.39
N GLU A 102 8.31 8.76 19.32
CA GLU A 102 7.42 9.56 18.48
C GLU A 102 6.66 8.64 17.52
N LEU A 103 5.34 8.79 17.46
CA LEU A 103 4.49 8.04 16.56
C LEU A 103 3.90 9.01 15.52
N GLU A 104 3.92 8.60 14.26
CA GLU A 104 3.28 9.31 13.16
C GLU A 104 2.29 8.37 12.48
N VAL A 105 1.07 8.85 12.23
CA VAL A 105 -0.03 8.04 11.70
C VAL A 105 -0.61 8.75 10.49
N PHE A 106 -0.93 7.99 9.44
CA PHE A 106 -1.66 8.52 8.30
C PHE A 106 -3.16 8.58 8.63
N VAL A 107 -3.73 9.78 8.66
CA VAL A 107 -5.18 9.97 8.87
C VAL A 107 -5.96 9.66 7.61
N HIS A 108 -5.43 10.03 6.45
CA HIS A 108 -6.03 9.73 5.15
C HIS A 108 -4.95 9.14 4.24
N GLY A 109 -5.32 8.12 3.48
CA GLY A 109 -4.36 7.43 2.64
C GLY A 109 -4.97 6.31 1.85
N ALA A 110 -4.17 5.76 0.97
CA ALA A 110 -4.52 4.54 0.27
C ALA A 110 -4.26 3.34 1.18
N LEU A 111 -5.31 2.75 1.76
CA LEU A 111 -5.19 1.40 2.28
C LEU A 111 -4.84 0.46 1.13
N CYS A 112 -3.79 -0.32 1.35
CA CYS A 112 -3.17 -1.15 0.35
C CYS A 112 -3.69 -2.58 0.54
N MET A 113 -4.06 -3.26 -0.56
CA MET A 113 -4.42 -4.70 -0.47
C MET A 113 -3.18 -5.58 -0.19
N ALA A 114 -1.97 -5.01 -0.28
CA ALA A 114 -0.70 -5.66 0.04
C ALA A 114 0.02 -4.85 1.14
N TYR A 115 1.11 -5.38 1.71
CA TYR A 115 1.89 -4.64 2.71
C TYR A 115 2.29 -3.25 2.21
N SER A 116 1.94 -2.23 2.98
CA SER A 116 2.05 -0.81 2.61
C SER A 116 3.42 -0.45 2.03
N GLY A 117 3.42 0.01 0.77
CA GLY A 117 4.63 0.35 0.02
C GLY A 117 5.36 -0.85 -0.61
N ARG A 118 4.70 -2.00 -0.78
CA ARG A 118 5.15 -3.17 -1.56
C ARG A 118 3.99 -3.78 -2.37
N CYS A 119 3.42 -3.01 -3.30
CA CYS A 119 2.20 -3.39 -4.03
C CYS A 119 2.44 -4.44 -5.14
N LEU A 120 2.42 -5.74 -4.82
CA LEU A 120 2.59 -6.82 -5.80
C LEU A 120 1.71 -6.66 -7.05
N LEU A 121 0.46 -6.23 -6.86
CA LEU A 121 -0.50 -6.06 -7.95
C LEU A 121 -0.04 -5.00 -8.97
N SER A 122 0.38 -3.82 -8.52
CA SER A 122 0.90 -2.79 -9.44
C SER A 122 2.20 -3.20 -10.11
N GLY A 123 3.06 -3.96 -9.43
CA GLY A 123 4.29 -4.49 -10.04
C GLY A 123 4.01 -5.55 -11.11
N TYR A 124 3.01 -6.39 -10.90
CA TYR A 124 2.61 -7.41 -11.87
C TYR A 124 1.94 -6.79 -13.11
N MET A 125 1.04 -5.83 -12.91
CA MET A 125 0.22 -5.25 -13.99
C MET A 125 0.99 -4.24 -14.85
N ASP A 126 1.78 -3.36 -14.22
CA ASP A 126 2.43 -2.21 -14.88
C ASP A 126 3.96 -2.18 -14.70
N THR A 127 4.57 -3.30 -14.30
CA THR A 127 6.03 -3.44 -14.11
C THR A 127 6.68 -2.36 -13.24
N CYS A 128 5.90 -1.71 -12.37
CA CYS A 128 6.39 -0.60 -11.55
C CYS A 128 7.26 -1.08 -10.38
N ASN A 129 8.26 -0.28 -10.01
CA ASN A 129 9.12 -0.60 -8.87
C ASN A 129 8.40 -0.42 -7.52
N LEU A 130 8.10 -1.54 -6.90
CA LEU A 130 7.35 -1.65 -5.65
C LEU A 130 7.91 -0.78 -4.51
N ASN A 131 9.24 -0.62 -4.45
CA ASN A 131 9.91 0.08 -3.36
C ASN A 131 10.13 1.57 -3.62
N GLN A 132 9.88 2.07 -4.83
CA GLN A 132 10.08 3.49 -5.18
C GLN A 132 8.82 4.35 -5.00
N GLY A 133 7.70 3.76 -4.58
CA GLY A 133 6.44 4.50 -4.41
C GLY A 133 5.71 4.81 -5.72
N THR A 134 6.05 4.12 -6.81
CA THR A 134 5.45 4.28 -8.15
C THR A 134 4.13 3.50 -8.31
N CYS A 135 3.38 3.31 -7.21
CA CYS A 135 2.14 2.56 -7.23
C CYS A 135 1.12 3.18 -8.20
N THR A 136 0.73 2.41 -9.21
CA THR A 136 -0.26 2.79 -10.23
C THR A 136 -1.70 2.72 -9.75
N LYS A 137 -1.90 2.21 -8.52
CA LYS A 137 -3.20 2.03 -7.87
C LYS A 137 -4.12 1.10 -8.68
N ALA A 138 -3.56 0.01 -9.22
CA ALA A 138 -4.29 -1.01 -9.97
C ALA A 138 -5.54 -1.51 -9.23
N CYS A 139 -5.44 -1.71 -7.91
CA CYS A 139 -6.57 -2.03 -7.03
C CYS A 139 -7.73 -1.00 -6.98
N ARG A 140 -7.62 0.13 -7.68
CA ARG A 140 -8.63 1.19 -7.75
C ARG A 140 -9.14 1.45 -9.17
N TRP A 141 -8.63 0.74 -10.16
CA TRP A 141 -9.06 0.96 -11.53
C TRP A 141 -10.52 0.54 -11.72
N VAL A 142 -11.18 1.19 -12.68
CA VAL A 142 -12.54 0.85 -13.06
C VAL A 142 -12.48 -0.27 -14.08
N TYR A 143 -12.34 -1.50 -13.59
CA TYR A 143 -12.28 -2.68 -14.46
C TYR A 143 -13.61 -2.90 -15.17
N GLN A 144 -13.55 -3.23 -16.46
CA GLN A 144 -14.73 -3.67 -17.19
C GLN A 144 -14.99 -5.14 -16.86
N VAL A 145 -16.22 -5.46 -16.45
CA VAL A 145 -16.63 -6.80 -16.05
C VAL A 145 -17.49 -7.41 -17.14
N THR A 146 -17.12 -8.59 -17.62
CA THR A 146 -17.88 -9.36 -18.61
C THR A 146 -18.17 -10.75 -18.08
N ALA A 147 -19.40 -11.25 -18.24
CA ALA A 147 -19.73 -12.62 -17.86
C ALA A 147 -18.90 -13.63 -18.67
N ALA A 148 -18.42 -14.68 -18.03
CA ALA A 148 -17.57 -15.69 -18.66
C ALA A 148 -18.26 -17.07 -18.72
N THR A 149 -17.86 -17.87 -19.69
CA THR A 149 -18.15 -19.32 -19.74
C THR A 149 -16.88 -20.07 -20.08
N GLU A 150 -16.75 -21.30 -19.58
CA GLU A 150 -15.68 -22.20 -19.96
C GLU A 150 -16.02 -22.86 -21.30
N ASN A 151 -15.07 -22.85 -22.25
CA ASN A 151 -15.21 -23.56 -23.52
C ASN A 151 -14.69 -25.00 -23.41
N ALA A 152 -14.87 -25.80 -24.47
CA ALA A 152 -14.43 -27.21 -24.49
C ALA A 152 -12.92 -27.41 -24.31
N ALA A 153 -12.11 -26.36 -24.44
CA ALA A 153 -10.66 -26.38 -24.22
C ALA A 153 -10.26 -25.92 -22.80
N GLY A 154 -11.24 -25.69 -21.91
CA GLY A 154 -10.99 -25.22 -20.55
C GLY A 154 -10.63 -23.73 -20.45
N GLN A 155 -10.87 -22.95 -21.50
CA GLN A 155 -10.59 -21.51 -21.52
C GLN A 155 -11.84 -20.72 -21.20
N PHE A 156 -11.70 -19.69 -20.36
CA PHE A 156 -12.78 -18.75 -20.06
C PHE A 156 -12.91 -17.73 -21.18
N VAL A 157 -14.08 -17.71 -21.83
CA VAL A 157 -14.41 -16.80 -22.93
C VAL A 157 -15.64 -15.96 -22.56
N PRO A 158 -15.79 -14.75 -23.12
CA PRO A 158 -17.01 -13.96 -22.92
C PRO A 158 -18.25 -14.77 -23.27
N LYS A 159 -19.24 -14.74 -22.38
CA LYS A 159 -20.54 -15.38 -22.63
C LYS A 159 -21.24 -14.62 -23.76
N VAL A 160 -21.41 -15.27 -24.90
CA VAL A 160 -22.13 -14.71 -26.05
C VAL A 160 -23.63 -14.76 -25.76
N GLU A 161 -24.19 -13.76 -25.08
CA GLU A 161 -25.64 -13.67 -24.90
C GLU A 161 -26.28 -13.05 -26.15
N THR A 162 -26.95 -13.89 -26.95
CA THR A 162 -28.00 -13.40 -27.85
C THR A 162 -29.17 -13.00 -26.97
N THR A 163 -29.57 -11.73 -27.01
CA THR A 163 -30.66 -11.04 -26.28
C THR A 163 -30.30 -10.21 -25.05
N SER A 164 -30.64 -8.93 -25.18
CA SER A 164 -30.32 -7.72 -24.44
C SER A 164 -30.87 -7.60 -23.01
N ALA A 165 -31.23 -8.69 -22.33
CA ALA A 165 -32.01 -8.61 -21.10
C ALA A 165 -31.20 -8.60 -19.79
N ASN A 166 -29.98 -9.16 -19.76
CA ASN A 166 -29.22 -9.32 -18.51
C ASN A 166 -27.94 -8.49 -18.40
N VAL A 167 -27.52 -7.80 -19.48
CA VAL A 167 -26.32 -6.94 -19.44
C VAL A 167 -26.57 -5.67 -18.60
N ALA A 168 -27.80 -5.19 -18.49
CA ALA A 168 -28.14 -4.04 -17.65
C ALA A 168 -27.99 -4.32 -16.14
N ALA A 169 -28.18 -5.57 -15.71
CA ALA A 169 -27.95 -5.97 -14.32
C ALA A 169 -26.46 -6.04 -13.97
N ILE A 170 -25.58 -6.28 -14.95
CA ILE A 170 -24.13 -6.40 -14.76
C ILE A 170 -23.43 -5.04 -14.99
N ALA A 171 -23.91 -4.23 -15.93
CA ALA A 171 -23.37 -2.89 -16.20
C ALA A 171 -23.77 -1.84 -15.15
N GLY A 172 -24.87 -2.09 -14.42
CA GLY A 172 -25.31 -1.31 -13.26
C GLY A 172 -24.93 -1.91 -11.91
N ALA A 173 -24.34 -3.11 -11.90
CA ALA A 173 -23.76 -3.70 -10.70
C ALA A 173 -22.48 -2.95 -10.34
N SER A 174 -22.66 -1.80 -9.70
CA SER A 174 -21.82 -1.52 -8.56
C SER A 174 -21.87 -2.76 -7.66
N LEU A 175 -20.84 -3.61 -7.73
CA LEU A 175 -20.67 -4.85 -6.93
C LEU A 175 -20.87 -4.62 -5.41
N HIS A 176 -20.98 -3.37 -5.00
CA HIS A 176 -21.23 -2.89 -3.64
C HIS A 176 -22.64 -3.18 -3.06
N GLN A 177 -23.57 -3.83 -3.78
CA GLN A 177 -24.92 -4.12 -3.26
C GLN A 177 -25.46 -5.54 -3.50
N SER A 178 -24.68 -6.48 -4.02
CA SER A 178 -25.21 -7.79 -4.42
C SER A 178 -24.50 -8.94 -3.72
N GLN A 179 -25.28 -9.96 -3.39
CA GLN A 179 -24.81 -11.27 -2.92
C GLN A 179 -23.63 -11.77 -3.77
N PRO A 180 -22.68 -12.54 -3.19
CA PRO A 180 -21.50 -13.01 -3.90
C PRO A 180 -21.88 -13.65 -5.23
N ILE A 181 -21.22 -13.23 -6.31
CA ILE A 181 -21.46 -13.80 -7.63
C ILE A 181 -20.76 -15.16 -7.68
N ASN A 182 -21.53 -16.24 -7.68
CA ASN A 182 -20.98 -17.61 -7.82
C ASN A 182 -20.48 -17.92 -9.24
N ASP A 183 -20.66 -17.00 -10.20
CA ASP A 183 -20.28 -17.15 -11.60
C ASP A 183 -18.93 -16.51 -11.90
N ILE A 184 -18.22 -17.08 -12.88
CA ILE A 184 -16.90 -16.59 -13.32
C ILE A 184 -17.09 -15.33 -14.18
N VAL A 185 -16.23 -14.35 -13.97
CA VAL A 185 -16.21 -13.11 -14.76
C VAL A 185 -14.83 -12.87 -15.37
N LEU A 186 -14.81 -12.14 -16.49
CA LEU A 186 -13.60 -11.64 -17.12
C LEU A 186 -13.47 -10.14 -16.83
N LEU A 187 -12.28 -9.76 -16.37
CA LEU A 187 -11.90 -8.38 -16.08
C LEU A 187 -11.01 -7.83 -17.19
N ALA A 188 -11.31 -6.61 -17.63
CA ALA A 188 -10.45 -5.84 -18.53
C ALA A 188 -9.95 -4.58 -17.82
N ASP A 189 -8.63 -4.38 -17.85
CA ASP A 189 -7.98 -3.13 -17.45
C ASP A 189 -8.38 -1.99 -18.43
N PRO A 190 -8.73 -0.79 -17.94
CA PRO A 190 -8.92 0.40 -18.78
C PRO A 190 -7.82 0.66 -19.82
N GLN A 191 -6.56 0.37 -19.49
CA GLN A 191 -5.42 0.61 -20.37
C GLN A 191 -5.22 -0.50 -21.41
N LYS A 192 -5.73 -1.70 -21.13
CA LYS A 192 -5.57 -2.90 -21.97
C LYS A 192 -6.90 -3.66 -22.10
N PRO A 193 -7.92 -3.06 -22.75
CA PRO A 193 -9.27 -3.64 -22.81
C PRO A 193 -9.35 -4.99 -23.56
N GLY A 194 -8.34 -5.32 -24.37
CA GLY A 194 -8.24 -6.61 -25.06
C GLY A 194 -7.62 -7.75 -24.23
N GLU A 195 -7.02 -7.44 -23.08
CA GLU A 195 -6.40 -8.43 -22.19
C GLU A 195 -7.39 -8.81 -21.09
N LEU A 196 -8.09 -9.92 -21.30
CA LEU A 196 -9.12 -10.41 -20.37
C LEU A 196 -8.49 -11.30 -19.30
N MET A 197 -8.74 -10.98 -18.03
CA MET A 197 -8.28 -11.73 -16.87
C MET A 197 -9.46 -12.44 -16.20
N PRO A 198 -9.44 -13.77 -16.02
CA PRO A 198 -10.48 -14.45 -15.27
C PRO A 198 -10.42 -14.04 -13.79
N ALA A 199 -11.57 -13.77 -13.21
CA ALA A 199 -11.73 -13.48 -11.79
C ALA A 199 -12.86 -14.32 -11.19
N PHE A 200 -12.63 -14.73 -9.95
CA PHE A 200 -13.53 -15.55 -9.15
C PHE A 200 -13.88 -14.79 -7.89
N GLU A 201 -15.17 -14.74 -7.56
CA GLU A 201 -15.64 -14.21 -6.30
C GLU A 201 -15.94 -15.38 -5.36
N ALA A 202 -15.29 -15.40 -4.20
CA ALA A 202 -15.60 -16.35 -3.14
C ALA A 202 -16.61 -15.72 -2.16
N GLU A 203 -17.07 -16.47 -1.16
CA GLU A 203 -17.95 -15.95 -0.09
C GLU A 203 -17.37 -14.71 0.64
N HIS A 204 -16.07 -14.46 0.51
CA HIS A 204 -15.34 -13.33 1.10
C HIS A 204 -15.04 -12.19 0.11
N GLY A 205 -15.63 -12.21 -1.09
CA GLY A 205 -15.45 -11.20 -2.14
C GLY A 205 -14.33 -11.50 -3.15
N THR A 206 -14.13 -10.61 -4.11
CA THR A 206 -13.04 -10.66 -5.10
C THR A 206 -11.79 -9.94 -4.57
N TYR A 207 -10.69 -10.66 -4.34
CA TYR A 207 -9.42 -10.13 -3.77
C TYR A 207 -8.69 -9.08 -4.63
N ILE A 208 -9.22 -8.71 -5.81
CA ILE A 208 -8.66 -7.69 -6.72
C ILE A 208 -9.44 -6.37 -6.64
N MET A 209 -10.70 -6.40 -6.19
CA MET A 209 -11.70 -5.40 -6.58
C MET A 209 -12.05 -4.34 -5.53
N ASN A 210 -11.44 -4.32 -4.33
CA ASN A 210 -11.96 -3.38 -3.34
C ASN A 210 -10.96 -2.55 -2.53
N SER A 211 -10.86 -1.29 -2.94
CA SER A 211 -10.23 -0.18 -2.21
C SER A 211 -11.24 0.85 -1.69
N LYS A 212 -12.54 0.71 -1.99
CA LYS A 212 -13.63 1.56 -1.47
C LYS A 212 -14.16 1.06 -0.12
N ASP A 213 -14.10 -0.24 0.13
CA ASP A 213 -14.38 -0.89 1.42
C ASP A 213 -13.25 -0.65 2.42
N LEU A 214 -12.02 -0.46 1.93
CA LEU A 214 -10.87 -0.07 2.74
C LEU A 214 -10.89 1.42 3.11
N ARG A 215 -12.03 2.11 3.13
CA ARG A 215 -12.11 3.54 3.49
C ARG A 215 -12.48 3.69 4.95
N VAL A 216 -11.55 3.34 5.84
CA VAL A 216 -11.83 3.17 7.28
C VAL A 216 -12.18 4.48 8.00
N ILE A 217 -11.78 5.64 7.48
CA ILE A 217 -12.09 6.96 8.07
C ILE A 217 -13.59 7.26 8.20
N GLN A 218 -14.45 6.61 7.41
CA GLN A 218 -15.90 6.80 7.50
C GLN A 218 -16.54 6.06 8.69
N HIS A 219 -15.78 5.21 9.38
CA HIS A 219 -16.21 4.41 10.54
C HIS A 219 -15.49 4.80 11.83
N VAL A 220 -14.64 5.83 11.79
CA VAL A 220 -14.00 6.37 12.99
C VAL A 220 -15.01 7.27 13.68
N ASP A 221 -15.71 6.71 14.67
CA ASP A 221 -16.42 7.50 15.68
C ASP A 221 -15.40 8.20 16.60
N ARG A 222 -15.76 9.39 17.08
CA ARG A 222 -14.88 10.26 17.87
C ARG A 222 -14.63 9.77 19.29
#